data_AF-A0A4Q2RPQ8-F1
#
_entry.id   AF-A0A4Q2RPQ8-F1
#
_cell.length_a   1.000
_cell.length_b   1.000
_cell.length_c   1.000
_cell.angle_alpha   90.00
_cell.angle_beta   90.00
_cell.angle_gamma   90.00
#
_symmetry.space_group_name_H-M   'P 1'
#
loop_
_entity.id
_entity.type
_entity.pdbx_description
1 polymer ?
#
loop_
_entity_poly.entity_id
_entity_poly.type
_entity_poly.pdbx_seq_one_letter_code
_entity_poly.pdbx_strand_id
1 'polypeptide(L)'
;MTTPGVLRAAVAAALVLAVAGCGEREPAATATEPVVTREGPVTLVDGEVLLSCGGGPGWVASTMAEGTTGVTPRAEIEAALDEVATDPDLRGETARVLPQGGRTPWKLLVEQGDQVVLALGDWTADGPARDAMTMHLERTSDGWRWTGHGNCWTLGPVLDPDTTWVQVNASAAVDGDATEVTVDVNETACTSARDPAPFLDEPALVSSEESVTVYWTSQPPVGGANCPGNPTSQQMLILDEPLGDRPLLDGSRWPPALVGQDE
;
A
#
# COMPACT_ATOMS: atom_id res chain seq x y z
N MET A 1 16.04 6.08 -67.26
CA MET A 1 15.10 5.00 -67.65
C MET A 1 13.89 5.13 -66.75
N THR A 2 12.82 5.64 -67.35
CA THR A 2 11.56 6.03 -66.73
C THR A 2 10.52 4.99 -67.12
N THR A 3 9.80 4.44 -66.15
CA THR A 3 8.53 3.74 -66.41
C THR A 3 7.55 4.01 -65.27
N PRO A 4 6.40 4.68 -65.53
CA PRO A 4 5.33 4.87 -64.57
C PRO A 4 4.28 3.76 -64.70
N GLY A 5 3.84 3.20 -63.58
CA GLY A 5 2.70 2.28 -63.51
C GLY A 5 1.43 3.04 -63.12
N VAL A 6 0.43 2.99 -64.00
CA VAL A 6 -0.88 3.65 -63.93
C VAL A 6 -1.98 2.60 -63.62
N LEU A 7 -3.14 3.06 -63.13
CA LEU A 7 -4.46 2.40 -63.03
C LEU A 7 -4.66 1.54 -61.76
N ARG A 8 -5.81 1.56 -61.05
CA ARG A 8 -7.19 1.97 -61.40
C ARG A 8 -7.97 2.27 -60.11
N ALA A 9 -8.77 3.31 -60.15
CA ALA A 9 -9.83 3.57 -59.18
C ALA A 9 -10.97 2.53 -59.32
N ALA A 10 -11.52 2.10 -58.19
CA ALA A 10 -12.84 1.48 -58.12
C ALA A 10 -13.61 2.15 -56.98
N VAL A 11 -14.52 3.04 -57.37
CA VAL A 11 -15.54 3.63 -56.51
C VAL A 11 -16.63 2.58 -56.31
N ALA A 12 -16.80 2.11 -55.07
CA ALA A 12 -17.97 1.34 -54.68
C ALA A 12 -18.88 2.23 -53.82
N ALA A 13 -19.98 2.66 -54.43
CA ALA A 13 -21.09 3.31 -53.79
C ALA A 13 -22.11 2.25 -53.36
N ALA A 14 -22.55 2.29 -52.10
CA ALA A 14 -23.78 1.69 -51.54
C ALA A 14 -23.60 1.69 -50.01
N LEU A 15 -24.56 1.93 -49.13
CA LEU A 15 -25.97 2.30 -49.22
C LEU A 15 -26.24 2.85 -47.81
N VAL A 16 -26.69 4.10 -47.67
CA VAL A 16 -27.09 4.65 -46.36
C VAL A 16 -28.53 4.22 -46.12
N LEU A 17 -28.72 3.19 -45.27
CA LEU A 17 -30.02 2.85 -44.70
C LEU A 17 -30.20 3.64 -43.40
N ALA A 18 -30.90 4.77 -43.50
CA ALA A 18 -31.39 5.52 -42.36
C ALA A 18 -32.60 4.79 -41.77
N VAL A 19 -32.38 3.98 -40.74
CA VAL A 19 -33.46 3.44 -39.91
C VAL A 19 -33.79 4.49 -38.85
N ALA A 20 -34.88 5.22 -39.06
CA ALA A 20 -35.49 6.07 -38.04
C ALA A 20 -36.22 5.18 -37.03
N GLY A 21 -35.48 4.68 -36.05
CA GLY A 21 -36.04 4.07 -34.84
C GLY A 21 -36.28 5.16 -33.79
N CYS A 22 -37.54 5.45 -33.49
CA CYS A 22 -37.93 6.17 -32.28
C CYS A 22 -37.63 5.28 -31.07
N GLY A 23 -36.38 5.27 -30.63
CA GLY A 23 -36.01 4.69 -29.34
C GLY A 23 -36.32 5.69 -28.23
N GLU A 24 -37.17 5.29 -27.29
CA GLU A 24 -37.35 5.97 -26.01
C GLU A 24 -35.98 6.24 -25.40
N ARG A 25 -35.70 7.53 -25.20
CA ARG A 25 -34.46 8.01 -24.60
C ARG A 25 -34.57 7.69 -23.11
N GLU A 26 -34.08 6.52 -22.70
CA GLU A 26 -33.79 6.23 -21.30
C GLU A 26 -32.98 7.42 -20.75
N PRO A 27 -33.41 8.05 -19.64
CA PRO A 27 -32.63 9.10 -19.04
C PRO A 27 -31.28 8.49 -18.71
N ALA A 28 -30.23 8.99 -19.35
CA ALA A 28 -28.86 8.64 -19.02
C ALA A 28 -28.74 8.80 -17.51
N ALA A 29 -28.57 7.67 -16.82
CA ALA A 29 -28.19 7.67 -15.42
C ALA A 29 -26.93 8.51 -15.37
N THR A 30 -27.07 9.74 -14.86
CA THR A 30 -25.95 10.57 -14.52
C THR A 30 -25.15 9.71 -13.56
N ALA A 31 -23.97 9.24 -14.00
CA ALA A 31 -23.04 8.57 -13.13
C ALA A 31 -22.77 9.58 -12.01
N THR A 32 -23.42 9.38 -10.87
CA THR A 32 -23.18 10.14 -9.67
C THR A 32 -21.71 9.90 -9.38
N GLU A 33 -20.90 10.96 -9.49
CA GLU A 33 -19.49 10.86 -9.10
C GLU A 33 -19.45 10.25 -7.69
N PRO A 34 -18.63 9.20 -7.48
CA PRO A 34 -18.57 8.53 -6.19
C PRO A 34 -18.30 9.60 -5.13
N VAL A 35 -19.24 9.72 -4.19
CA VAL A 35 -19.06 10.59 -3.03
C VAL A 35 -17.90 9.99 -2.26
N VAL A 36 -16.73 10.62 -2.35
CA VAL A 36 -15.57 10.27 -1.52
C VAL A 36 -15.94 10.70 -0.10
N THR A 37 -16.59 9.81 0.63
CA THR A 37 -16.89 9.97 2.05
C THR A 37 -15.59 9.89 2.82
N ARG A 38 -15.25 11.00 3.49
CA ARG A 38 -14.19 11.19 4.50
C ARG A 38 -12.78 10.80 4.04
N GLU A 39 -11.88 11.79 3.99
CA GLU A 39 -10.43 11.51 3.99
C GLU A 39 -10.13 10.62 5.20
N GLY A 40 -9.73 9.37 4.97
CA GLY A 40 -9.35 8.44 6.03
C GLY A 40 -8.09 8.92 6.77
N PRO A 41 -7.68 8.27 7.87
CA PRO A 41 -6.51 8.66 8.66
C PRO A 41 -5.17 8.36 7.95
N VAL A 42 -5.19 8.11 6.65
CA VAL A 42 -4.03 7.72 5.85
C VAL A 42 -3.42 8.94 5.17
N THR A 43 -2.10 9.04 5.22
CA THR A 43 -1.38 10.08 4.50
C THR A 43 -1.40 9.79 3.00
N LEU A 44 -1.81 10.78 2.20
CA LEU A 44 -1.76 10.73 0.74
C LEU A 44 -0.65 11.64 0.19
N VAL A 45 0.04 11.18 -0.85
CA VAL A 45 0.99 11.97 -1.64
C VAL A 45 0.62 11.83 -3.11
N ASP A 46 0.33 12.96 -3.77
CA ASP A 46 -0.12 13.01 -5.16
C ASP A 46 -1.34 12.10 -5.47
N GLY A 47 -2.20 11.90 -4.47
CA GLY A 47 -3.40 11.04 -4.56
C GLY A 47 -3.15 9.55 -4.32
N GLU A 48 -1.91 9.14 -4.08
CA GLU A 48 -1.56 7.77 -3.70
C GLU A 48 -1.34 7.63 -2.19
N VAL A 49 -1.63 6.43 -1.66
CA VAL A 49 -1.39 6.11 -0.24
C VAL A 49 0.10 6.06 0.03
N LEU A 50 0.55 6.80 1.05
CA LEU A 50 1.91 6.72 1.57
C LEU A 50 2.04 5.46 2.43
N LEU A 51 3.00 4.59 2.12
CA LEU A 51 3.24 3.31 2.77
C LEU A 51 4.56 3.30 3.53
N SER A 52 4.68 2.45 4.55
CA SER A 52 5.95 2.16 5.22
C SER A 52 5.98 0.73 5.77
N CYS A 53 7.16 0.22 6.10
CA CYS A 53 7.35 -1.08 6.72
C CYS A 53 7.25 -1.05 8.26
N GLY A 54 6.31 -0.29 8.83
CA GLY A 54 6.19 -0.12 10.29
C GLY A 54 7.07 0.98 10.87
N GLY A 55 7.24 2.07 10.13
CA GLY A 55 8.04 3.25 10.51
C GLY A 55 9.10 3.64 9.47
N GLY A 56 9.80 4.73 9.73
CA GLY A 56 10.76 5.32 8.79
C GLY A 56 10.10 6.21 7.74
N PRO A 57 10.85 6.67 6.72
CA PRO A 57 10.26 7.53 5.71
C PRO A 57 9.39 6.69 4.76
N GLY A 58 8.23 7.22 4.39
CA GLY A 58 7.26 6.51 3.56
C GLY A 58 7.49 6.69 2.05
N TRP A 59 6.83 5.85 1.25
CA TRP A 59 6.81 5.91 -0.21
C TRP A 59 5.41 5.62 -0.74
N VAL A 60 5.07 6.12 -1.92
CA VAL A 60 3.77 5.80 -2.57
C VAL A 60 3.80 4.38 -3.16
N ALA A 61 2.64 3.74 -3.29
CA ALA A 61 2.52 2.36 -3.74
C ALA A 61 3.18 2.10 -5.11
N SER A 62 3.00 3.00 -6.08
CA SER A 62 3.63 2.93 -7.40
C SER A 62 5.16 2.81 -7.33
N THR A 63 5.79 3.43 -6.33
CA THR A 63 7.24 3.41 -6.14
C THR A 63 7.77 2.00 -5.83
N MET A 64 6.97 1.13 -5.21
CA MET A 64 7.38 -0.27 -4.98
C MET A 64 7.53 -1.05 -6.30
N ALA A 65 6.67 -0.77 -7.28
CA ALA A 65 6.71 -1.41 -8.58
C ALA A 65 7.81 -0.80 -9.48
N GLU A 66 7.95 0.52 -9.48
CA GLU A 66 8.75 1.24 -10.49
C GLU A 66 10.12 1.70 -9.96
N GLY A 67 10.22 1.93 -8.65
CA GLY A 67 11.30 2.70 -8.04
C GLY A 67 11.16 4.20 -8.33
N THR A 68 11.74 5.03 -7.48
CA THR A 68 11.83 6.47 -7.71
C THR A 68 13.20 6.86 -8.27
N THR A 69 13.27 8.06 -8.85
CA THR A 69 14.56 8.65 -9.27
C THR A 69 15.13 9.47 -8.12
N GLY A 70 16.31 9.06 -7.65
CA GLY A 70 17.06 9.77 -6.63
C GLY A 70 17.93 10.90 -7.17
N VAL A 71 18.39 11.77 -6.27
CA VAL A 71 19.44 12.76 -6.56
C VAL A 71 20.84 12.15 -6.44
N THR A 72 21.00 11.10 -5.63
CA THR A 72 22.27 10.39 -5.50
C THR A 72 22.55 9.56 -6.76
N PRO A 73 23.75 9.70 -7.37
CA PRO A 73 24.12 8.90 -8.53
C PRO A 73 24.02 7.40 -8.23
N ARG A 74 23.38 6.65 -9.11
CA ARG A 74 23.22 5.18 -8.98
C ARG A 74 24.53 4.47 -8.65
N ALA A 75 25.63 4.84 -9.33
CA ALA A 75 26.94 4.24 -9.12
C ALA A 75 27.49 4.44 -7.70
N GLU A 76 27.09 5.51 -7.00
CA GLU A 76 27.47 5.76 -5.61
C GLU A 76 26.76 4.78 -4.66
N ILE A 77 25.47 4.51 -4.90
CA ILE A 77 24.70 3.50 -4.16
C ILE A 77 25.25 2.10 -4.46
N GLU A 78 25.54 1.78 -5.73
CA GLU A 78 26.12 0.49 -6.11
C GLU A 78 27.48 0.26 -5.43
N ALA A 79 28.35 1.27 -5.36
CA ALA A 79 29.62 1.19 -4.63
C ALA A 79 29.42 0.92 -3.13
N ALA A 80 28.44 1.58 -2.50
CA ALA A 80 28.11 1.34 -1.10
C ALA A 80 27.61 -0.09 -0.86
N LEU A 81 26.77 -0.62 -1.76
CA LEU A 81 26.31 -2.00 -1.68
C LEU A 81 27.43 -3.02 -1.91
N ASP A 82 28.40 -2.72 -2.77
CA ASP A 82 29.60 -3.56 -2.95
C ASP A 82 30.45 -3.59 -1.66
N GLU A 83 30.61 -2.44 -1.00
CA GLU A 83 31.30 -2.36 0.30
C GLU A 83 30.58 -3.21 1.36
N VAL A 84 29.27 -3.04 1.51
CA VAL A 84 28.42 -3.79 2.46
C VAL A 84 28.46 -5.30 2.19
N ALA A 85 28.47 -5.71 0.92
CA ALA A 85 28.54 -7.12 0.55
C ALA A 85 29.93 -7.75 0.73
N THR A 86 30.99 -6.93 0.80
CA THR A 86 32.38 -7.39 0.96
C THR A 86 32.90 -7.24 2.38
N ASP A 87 32.22 -6.48 3.24
CA ASP A 87 32.52 -6.37 4.66
C ASP A 87 32.45 -7.76 5.35
N PRO A 88 33.55 -8.25 5.93
CA PRO A 88 33.60 -9.56 6.58
C PRO A 88 32.67 -9.67 7.79
N ASP A 89 32.39 -8.57 8.48
CA ASP A 89 31.53 -8.55 9.66
C ASP A 89 30.05 -8.63 9.26
N LEU A 90 29.70 -8.14 8.07
CA LEU A 90 28.32 -8.12 7.56
C LEU A 90 28.00 -9.28 6.60
N ARG A 91 29.01 -9.94 6.04
CA ARG A 91 28.86 -10.95 5.00
C ARG A 91 27.87 -12.06 5.34
N GLY A 92 27.77 -12.46 6.61
CA GLY A 92 26.84 -13.49 7.06
C GLY A 92 25.38 -13.09 6.87
N GLU A 93 25.07 -11.81 7.09
CA GLU A 93 23.73 -11.23 6.97
C GLU A 93 23.44 -10.85 5.52
N THR A 94 24.42 -10.27 4.82
CA THR A 94 24.22 -9.67 3.50
C THR A 94 24.36 -10.64 2.33
N ALA A 95 25.01 -11.80 2.49
CA ALA A 95 25.27 -12.73 1.38
C ALA A 95 24.01 -13.24 0.67
N ARG A 96 22.87 -13.34 1.37
CA ARG A 96 21.60 -13.75 0.77
C ARG A 96 20.92 -12.63 -0.01
N VAL A 97 21.17 -11.39 0.40
CA VAL A 97 20.36 -10.23 0.03
C VAL A 97 21.06 -9.34 -0.98
N LEU A 98 22.39 -9.40 -0.99
CA LEU A 98 23.29 -8.79 -1.97
C LEU A 98 24.21 -9.85 -2.60
N PRO A 99 23.67 -10.91 -3.23
CA PRO A 99 24.48 -11.98 -3.80
C PRO A 99 25.45 -11.49 -4.90
N GLN A 100 25.19 -10.31 -5.47
CA GLN A 100 26.01 -9.69 -6.51
C GLN A 100 26.56 -8.32 -6.09
N GLY A 101 26.54 -8.00 -4.79
CA GLY A 101 26.89 -6.67 -4.29
C GLY A 101 25.97 -5.60 -4.86
N GLY A 102 26.54 -4.48 -5.30
CA GLY A 102 25.84 -3.37 -5.94
C GLY A 102 25.17 -3.71 -7.27
N ARG A 103 25.54 -4.82 -7.90
CA ARG A 103 24.86 -5.31 -9.11
C ARG A 103 23.60 -6.12 -8.83
N THR A 104 23.29 -6.39 -7.57
CA THR A 104 22.02 -7.01 -7.18
C THR A 104 20.88 -6.08 -7.63
N PRO A 105 19.81 -6.58 -8.28
CA PRO A 105 18.68 -5.74 -8.65
C PRO A 105 18.08 -5.05 -7.42
N TRP A 106 17.89 -3.74 -7.52
CA TRP A 106 17.27 -2.94 -6.48
C TRP A 106 16.49 -1.78 -7.07
N LYS A 107 15.45 -1.34 -6.35
CA LYS A 107 14.69 -0.12 -6.63
C LYS A 107 14.91 0.86 -5.49
N LEU A 108 15.08 2.15 -5.81
CA LEU A 108 15.07 3.19 -4.78
C LEU A 108 13.62 3.41 -4.35
N LEU A 109 13.33 3.24 -3.06
CA LEU A 109 12.00 3.54 -2.50
C LEU A 109 11.96 4.97 -1.99
N VAL A 110 12.99 5.38 -1.26
CA VAL A 110 13.06 6.71 -0.67
C VAL A 110 14.49 7.24 -0.72
N GLU A 111 14.62 8.53 -1.02
CA GLU A 111 15.82 9.31 -0.72
C GLU A 111 15.38 10.61 -0.01
N GLN A 112 15.79 10.76 1.25
CA GLN A 112 15.44 11.92 2.06
C GLN A 112 16.67 12.38 2.85
N GLY A 113 17.21 13.54 2.46
CA GLY A 113 18.41 14.08 3.09
C GLY A 113 19.58 13.09 2.99
N ASP A 114 20.06 12.64 4.14
CA ASP A 114 21.17 11.70 4.26
C ASP A 114 20.71 10.23 4.34
N GLN A 115 19.45 9.90 4.02
CA GLN A 115 18.93 8.53 4.12
C GLN A 115 18.41 8.02 2.78
N VAL A 116 18.72 6.75 2.46
CA VAL A 116 18.09 6.03 1.36
C VAL A 116 17.50 4.70 1.83
N VAL A 117 16.35 4.35 1.27
CA VAL A 117 15.69 3.05 1.44
C VAL A 117 15.61 2.37 0.08
N LEU A 118 16.14 1.16 -0.02
CA LEU A 118 16.16 0.36 -1.24
C LEU A 118 15.26 -0.86 -1.08
N ALA A 119 14.49 -1.18 -2.11
CA ALA A 119 13.82 -2.46 -2.27
C ALA A 119 14.74 -3.46 -2.96
N LEU A 120 15.04 -4.58 -2.30
CA LEU A 120 15.78 -5.73 -2.81
C LEU A 120 14.82 -6.90 -3.04
N GLY A 121 15.02 -7.65 -4.12
CA GLY A 121 14.14 -8.76 -4.53
C GLY A 121 12.94 -8.29 -5.34
N ASP A 122 11.89 -9.12 -5.38
CA ASP A 122 10.69 -8.85 -6.16
C ASP A 122 9.70 -7.99 -5.38
N TRP A 123 9.34 -6.83 -5.95
CA TRP A 123 8.38 -5.89 -5.39
C TRP A 123 7.36 -5.49 -6.45
N THR A 124 6.10 -5.43 -6.05
CA THR A 124 4.96 -5.01 -6.88
C THR A 124 4.21 -3.86 -6.22
N ALA A 125 3.15 -3.35 -6.86
CA ALA A 125 2.27 -2.36 -6.24
C ALA A 125 1.55 -2.92 -4.99
N ASP A 126 1.39 -4.24 -4.92
CA ASP A 126 0.80 -4.94 -3.77
C ASP A 126 1.84 -5.24 -2.68
N GLY A 127 3.09 -4.82 -2.84
CA GLY A 127 4.14 -4.99 -1.84
C GLY A 127 5.21 -6.04 -2.19
N PRO A 128 6.05 -6.41 -1.19
CA PRO A 128 7.19 -7.29 -1.36
C PRO A 128 6.79 -8.76 -1.49
N ALA A 129 7.53 -9.52 -2.32
CA ALA A 129 7.53 -10.97 -2.24
C ALA A 129 8.12 -11.44 -0.89
N ARG A 130 7.86 -12.71 -0.53
CA ARG A 130 8.21 -13.27 0.80
C ARG A 130 9.70 -13.18 1.16
N ASP A 131 10.58 -13.24 0.16
CA ASP A 131 12.03 -13.16 0.28
C ASP A 131 12.60 -11.78 -0.08
N ALA A 132 11.75 -10.83 -0.45
CA ALA A 132 12.13 -9.46 -0.71
C ALA A 132 12.35 -8.70 0.62
N MET A 133 13.08 -7.60 0.55
CA MET A 133 13.43 -6.82 1.74
C MET A 133 13.77 -5.38 1.43
N THR A 134 13.74 -4.55 2.48
CA THR A 134 14.30 -3.22 2.46
C THR A 134 15.75 -3.23 2.93
N MET A 135 16.55 -2.31 2.39
CA MET A 135 17.88 -1.99 2.88
C MET A 135 17.99 -0.49 3.12
N HIS A 136 18.56 -0.12 4.26
CA HIS A 136 18.68 1.26 4.72
C HIS A 136 20.16 1.66 4.68
N LEU A 137 20.46 2.76 4.00
CA LEU A 137 21.78 3.39 4.04
C LEU A 137 21.63 4.83 4.54
N GLU A 138 22.64 5.28 5.28
CA GLU A 138 22.76 6.65 5.79
C GLU A 138 24.08 7.26 5.34
N ARG A 139 24.06 8.49 4.84
CA ARG A 139 25.23 9.23 4.40
C ARG A 139 26.00 9.73 5.61
N THR A 140 27.28 9.46 5.63
CA THR A 140 28.25 9.91 6.64
C THR A 140 29.36 10.72 5.97
N SER A 141 30.32 11.22 6.75
CA SER A 141 31.50 11.90 6.19
C SER A 141 32.36 10.99 5.31
N ASP A 142 32.31 9.68 5.54
CA ASP A 142 33.13 8.68 4.86
C ASP A 142 32.40 8.01 3.68
N GLY A 143 31.13 8.40 3.44
CA GLY A 143 30.27 7.82 2.41
C GLY A 143 28.98 7.23 2.99
N TRP A 144 28.30 6.41 2.19
CA TRP A 144 27.10 5.72 2.61
C TRP A 144 27.43 4.55 3.55
N ARG A 145 26.76 4.52 4.69
CA ARG A 145 26.88 3.45 5.68
C ARG A 145 25.59 2.67 5.76
N TRP A 146 25.69 1.35 5.80
CA TRP A 146 24.53 0.50 6.08
C TRP A 146 24.05 0.65 7.52
N THR A 147 22.75 0.85 7.69
CA THR A 147 22.11 1.04 9.00
C THR A 147 21.11 -0.05 9.35
N GLY A 148 20.67 -0.85 8.38
CA GLY A 148 19.82 -2.00 8.63
C GLY A 148 19.13 -2.56 7.39
N HIS A 149 18.39 -3.65 7.59
CA HIS A 149 17.52 -4.26 6.58
C HIS A 149 16.27 -4.85 7.25
N GLY A 150 15.20 -5.09 6.50
CA GLY A 150 13.98 -5.70 7.02
C GLY A 150 13.13 -6.35 5.94
N ASN A 151 12.35 -7.37 6.30
CA ASN A 151 11.49 -8.11 5.37
C ASN A 151 10.13 -7.44 5.08
N CYS A 152 9.90 -6.24 5.62
CA CYS A 152 8.71 -5.42 5.39
C CYS A 152 7.36 -6.15 5.57
N TRP A 153 7.30 -7.14 6.48
CA TRP A 153 6.04 -7.88 6.75
C TRP A 153 4.95 -7.01 7.38
N THR A 154 5.31 -5.86 7.93
CA THR A 154 4.41 -4.85 8.50
C THR A 154 4.16 -3.70 7.52
N LEU A 155 4.13 -3.99 6.21
CA LEU A 155 3.76 -2.99 5.20
C LEU A 155 2.33 -2.50 5.45
N GLY A 156 2.17 -1.21 5.63
CA GLY A 156 0.87 -0.58 5.82
C GLY A 156 0.91 0.92 5.55
N PRO A 157 -0.26 1.56 5.49
CA PRO A 157 -0.34 2.99 5.28
C PRO A 157 0.29 3.77 6.45
N VAL A 158 0.92 4.89 6.12
CA VAL A 158 1.44 5.84 7.09
C VAL A 158 0.26 6.64 7.65
N LEU A 159 0.18 6.63 8.98
CA LEU A 159 -0.82 7.37 9.74
C LEU A 159 -0.37 8.80 10.03
N ASP A 160 -1.34 9.64 10.38
CA ASP A 160 -1.08 10.92 11.02
C ASP A 160 -0.26 10.76 12.31
N PRO A 161 0.62 11.74 12.63
CA PRO A 161 1.32 11.74 13.91
C PRO A 161 0.29 11.71 15.05
N ASP A 162 0.59 10.96 16.11
CA ASP A 162 -0.26 10.77 17.29
C ASP A 162 -1.42 9.77 17.16
N THR A 163 -1.39 8.87 16.17
CA THR A 163 -2.31 7.73 16.09
C THR A 163 -1.57 6.41 15.91
N THR A 164 -2.22 5.30 16.26
CA THR A 164 -1.71 3.95 16.03
C THR A 164 -2.75 3.06 15.39
N TRP A 165 -2.30 2.11 14.57
CA TRP A 165 -3.21 1.18 13.89
C TRP A 165 -3.91 0.24 14.85
N VAL A 166 -5.19 0.02 14.59
CA VAL A 166 -6.00 -1.05 15.14
C VAL A 166 -6.28 -2.04 14.02
N GLN A 167 -5.92 -3.30 14.23
CA GLN A 167 -6.33 -4.40 13.38
C GLN A 167 -7.80 -4.73 13.63
N VAL A 168 -8.52 -4.99 12.54
CA VAL A 168 -9.94 -5.33 12.57
C VAL A 168 -10.12 -6.73 12.00
N ASN A 169 -10.77 -7.60 12.77
CA ASN A 169 -11.13 -8.94 12.33
C ASN A 169 -12.58 -9.25 12.72
N ALA A 170 -13.12 -10.37 12.24
CA ALA A 170 -14.39 -10.90 12.69
C ALA A 170 -14.26 -12.42 12.84
N SER A 171 -14.84 -12.97 13.90
CA SER A 171 -14.84 -14.43 14.15
C SER A 171 -15.70 -15.24 13.18
N ALA A 172 -16.45 -14.58 12.30
CA ALA A 172 -17.26 -15.19 11.26
C ALA A 172 -17.28 -14.32 10.01
N ALA A 173 -17.65 -14.93 8.88
CA ALA A 173 -17.91 -14.21 7.65
C ALA A 173 -18.99 -13.12 7.89
N VAL A 174 -18.74 -11.94 7.34
CA VAL A 174 -19.65 -10.80 7.46
C VAL A 174 -20.84 -11.00 6.52
N ASP A 175 -22.06 -10.82 7.04
CA ASP A 175 -23.29 -10.90 6.27
C ASP A 175 -23.42 -9.67 5.35
N GLY A 176 -23.71 -9.91 4.06
CA GLY A 176 -23.89 -8.87 3.06
C GLY A 176 -25.07 -7.93 3.34
N ASP A 177 -26.10 -8.43 4.01
CA ASP A 177 -27.29 -7.63 4.36
C ASP A 177 -27.09 -6.82 5.66
N ALA A 178 -25.98 -7.02 6.37
CA ALA A 178 -25.72 -6.35 7.65
C ALA A 178 -25.33 -4.88 7.47
N THR A 179 -25.89 -4.03 8.33
CA THR A 179 -25.42 -2.64 8.58
C THR A 179 -24.75 -2.50 9.95
N GLU A 180 -24.79 -3.57 10.76
CA GLU A 180 -24.16 -3.67 12.06
C GLU A 180 -23.30 -4.93 12.07
N VAL A 181 -21.99 -4.78 12.18
CA VAL A 181 -21.03 -5.89 12.13
C VAL A 181 -20.28 -5.93 13.45
N THR A 182 -20.38 -7.05 14.17
CA THR A 182 -19.53 -7.25 15.36
C THR A 182 -18.13 -7.64 14.90
N VAL A 183 -17.14 -6.83 15.27
CA VAL A 183 -15.73 -7.02 14.94
C VAL A 183 -14.89 -7.17 16.20
N ASP A 184 -13.81 -7.93 16.07
CA ASP A 184 -12.74 -8.07 17.04
C ASP A 184 -11.63 -7.08 16.67
N VAL A 185 -11.32 -6.16 17.58
CA VAL A 185 -10.29 -5.14 17.36
C VAL A 185 -9.08 -5.35 18.26
N ASN A 186 -7.88 -5.10 17.71
CA ASN A 186 -6.62 -5.25 18.43
C ASN A 186 -5.64 -4.13 18.07
N GLU A 187 -5.07 -3.45 19.05
CA GLU A 187 -4.00 -2.47 18.80
C GLU A 187 -2.77 -3.17 18.23
N THR A 188 -2.15 -2.58 17.21
CA THR A 188 -0.89 -3.12 16.64
C THR A 188 0.34 -2.61 17.39
N ALA A 189 0.24 -1.40 17.97
CA ALA A 189 1.30 -0.79 18.75
C ALA A 189 1.41 -1.44 20.14
N CYS A 190 2.57 -1.33 20.76
CA CYS A 190 2.80 -1.85 22.10
C CYS A 190 2.07 -0.99 23.15
N THR A 191 1.00 -1.51 23.78
CA THR A 191 0.12 -0.71 24.67
C THR A 191 0.02 -1.22 26.11
N SER A 192 0.99 -2.03 26.57
CA SER A 192 0.99 -2.61 27.93
C SER A 192 -0.23 -3.46 28.25
N ALA A 193 -0.79 -4.14 27.25
CA ALA A 193 -2.00 -4.94 27.35
C ALA A 193 -3.22 -4.20 27.94
N ARG A 194 -3.34 -2.89 27.70
CA ARG A 194 -4.56 -2.17 28.07
C ARG A 194 -5.74 -2.66 27.23
N ASP A 195 -6.95 -2.55 27.77
CA ASP A 195 -8.17 -2.67 26.97
C ASP A 195 -8.17 -1.55 25.91
N PRO A 196 -8.27 -1.87 24.60
CA PRO A 196 -8.22 -0.86 23.57
C PRO A 196 -9.49 0.00 23.52
N ALA A 197 -10.66 -0.51 23.95
CA ALA A 197 -11.95 0.13 23.75
C ALA A 197 -12.02 1.62 24.18
N PRO A 198 -11.47 2.04 25.34
CA PRO A 198 -11.51 3.44 25.75
C PRO A 198 -10.59 4.38 24.95
N PHE A 199 -9.74 3.85 24.07
CA PHE A 199 -8.71 4.58 23.32
C PHE A 199 -8.93 4.54 21.81
N LEU A 200 -9.94 3.82 21.34
CA LEU A 200 -10.31 3.77 19.94
C LEU A 200 -10.83 5.13 19.48
N ASP A 201 -10.40 5.54 18.29
CA ASP A 201 -11.02 6.64 17.58
C ASP A 201 -12.28 6.14 16.82
N GLU A 202 -13.05 7.07 16.25
CA GLU A 202 -14.15 6.70 15.35
C GLU A 202 -13.57 6.08 14.06
N PRO A 203 -14.03 4.90 13.61
CA PRO A 203 -13.54 4.30 12.39
C PRO A 203 -13.87 5.17 11.16
N ALA A 204 -12.93 5.28 10.23
CA ALA A 204 -13.18 5.83 8.91
C ALA A 204 -13.50 4.70 7.93
N LEU A 205 -14.66 4.78 7.27
CA LEU A 205 -15.08 3.82 6.25
C LEU A 205 -14.95 4.44 4.87
N VAL A 206 -14.18 3.78 4.01
CA VAL A 206 -14.05 4.15 2.59
C VAL A 206 -14.76 3.09 1.78
N SER A 207 -15.91 3.47 1.22
CA SER A 207 -16.74 2.60 0.39
C SER A 207 -16.46 2.84 -1.08
N SER A 208 -16.33 1.75 -1.84
CA SER A 208 -16.30 1.76 -3.30
C SER A 208 -17.37 0.82 -3.85
N GLU A 209 -17.44 0.70 -5.18
CA GLU A 209 -18.26 -0.31 -5.85
C GLU A 209 -17.73 -1.73 -5.59
N GLU A 210 -16.44 -1.88 -5.26
CA GLU A 210 -15.75 -3.17 -5.15
C GLU A 210 -15.56 -3.65 -3.72
N SER A 211 -15.52 -2.75 -2.74
CA SER A 211 -15.22 -3.08 -1.34
C SER A 211 -15.67 -1.99 -0.37
N VAL A 212 -15.69 -2.32 0.93
CA VAL A 212 -15.71 -1.34 2.01
C VAL A 212 -14.45 -1.54 2.85
N THR A 213 -13.59 -0.52 2.93
CA THR A 213 -12.36 -0.59 3.72
C THR A 213 -12.55 0.18 5.03
N VAL A 214 -12.30 -0.47 6.16
CA VAL A 214 -12.26 0.14 7.49
C VAL A 214 -10.83 0.56 7.83
N TYR A 215 -10.67 1.83 8.18
CA TYR A 215 -9.46 2.36 8.78
C TYR A 215 -9.79 2.71 10.23
N TRP A 216 -9.26 1.92 11.17
CA TRP A 216 -9.48 2.12 12.59
C TRP A 216 -8.15 2.43 13.29
N THR A 217 -8.13 3.49 14.08
CA THR A 217 -6.98 3.90 14.88
C THR A 217 -7.30 3.95 16.36
N SER A 218 -6.24 4.04 17.17
CA SER A 218 -6.31 4.36 18.59
C SER A 218 -5.27 5.39 18.98
N GLN A 219 -5.54 6.10 20.07
CA GLN A 219 -4.61 7.04 20.69
C GLN A 219 -3.39 6.30 21.25
N PRO A 220 -2.14 6.70 20.98
CA PRO A 220 -0.96 6.02 21.51
C PRO A 220 -0.92 6.01 23.06
N PRO A 221 -0.24 5.04 23.69
CA PRO A 221 -0.05 5.05 25.13
C PRO A 221 0.82 6.24 25.57
N VAL A 222 0.48 6.82 26.72
CA VAL A 222 1.27 7.91 27.32
C VAL A 222 2.46 7.33 28.11
N GLY A 223 3.68 7.71 27.72
CA GLY A 223 4.90 7.27 28.38
C GLY A 223 5.46 5.95 27.83
N GLY A 224 6.33 5.29 28.61
CA GLY A 224 6.89 4.00 28.21
C GLY A 224 5.86 2.88 28.29
N ALA A 225 5.84 2.00 27.29
CA ALA A 225 4.97 0.82 27.24
C ALA A 225 5.78 -0.48 27.27
N ASN A 226 5.22 -1.50 27.92
CA ASN A 226 5.72 -2.88 27.85
C ASN A 226 4.88 -3.67 26.84
N CYS A 227 5.45 -4.71 26.22
CA CYS A 227 4.77 -5.45 25.14
C CYS A 227 4.48 -6.91 25.53
N PRO A 228 3.58 -7.16 26.52
CA PRO A 228 3.15 -8.52 26.86
C PRO A 228 2.20 -9.14 25.82
N GLY A 229 1.85 -8.38 24.77
CA GLY A 229 0.76 -8.63 23.84
C GLY A 229 -0.35 -7.61 24.02
N ASN A 230 -1.25 -7.51 23.04
CA ASN A 230 -2.40 -6.61 23.09
C ASN A 230 -3.69 -7.44 23.17
N PRO A 231 -4.60 -7.16 24.11
CA PRO A 231 -5.86 -7.88 24.20
C PRO A 231 -6.80 -7.49 23.05
N THR A 232 -7.67 -8.42 22.67
CA THR A 232 -8.76 -8.18 21.72
C THR A 232 -9.96 -7.58 22.46
N SER A 233 -10.68 -6.66 21.80
CA SER A 233 -11.95 -6.12 22.27
C SER A 233 -13.03 -6.24 21.20
N GLN A 234 -14.26 -6.58 21.59
CA GLN A 234 -15.38 -6.66 20.66
C GLN A 234 -16.04 -5.31 20.50
N GLN A 235 -16.19 -4.86 19.25
CA GLN A 235 -16.81 -3.59 18.90
C GLN A 235 -17.92 -3.81 17.87
N MET A 236 -18.89 -2.90 17.86
CA MET A 236 -19.90 -2.86 16.81
C MET A 236 -19.47 -1.83 15.76
N LEU A 237 -19.20 -2.30 14.55
CA LEU A 237 -18.98 -1.43 13.40
C LEU A 237 -20.33 -1.14 12.74
N ILE A 238 -20.66 0.13 12.58
CA ILE A 238 -21.89 0.58 11.93
C ILE A 238 -21.56 1.02 10.50
N LEU A 239 -22.27 0.47 9.52
CA LEU A 239 -22.14 0.79 8.11
C LEU A 239 -23.29 1.69 7.68
N ASP A 240 -23.01 2.67 6.82
CA ASP A 240 -24.03 3.58 6.28
C ASP A 240 -25.05 2.83 5.39
N GLU A 241 -24.60 1.76 4.73
CA GLU A 241 -25.37 0.92 3.82
C GLU A 241 -24.97 -0.56 3.98
N PRO A 242 -25.86 -1.51 3.65
CA PRO A 242 -25.49 -2.93 3.59
C PRO A 242 -24.30 -3.18 2.65
N LEU A 243 -23.44 -4.15 2.99
CA LEU A 243 -22.28 -4.51 2.16
C LEU A 243 -22.69 -5.04 0.78
N GLY A 244 -23.79 -5.78 0.70
CA GLY A 244 -24.14 -6.58 -0.47
C GLY A 244 -23.05 -7.64 -0.73
N ASP A 245 -22.55 -7.69 -1.97
CA ASP A 245 -21.46 -8.60 -2.36
C ASP A 245 -20.06 -8.05 -2.08
N ARG A 246 -19.95 -6.82 -1.55
CA ARG A 246 -18.66 -6.16 -1.31
C ARG A 246 -17.97 -6.76 -0.07
N PRO A 247 -16.69 -7.15 -0.15
CA PRO A 247 -15.92 -7.51 1.03
C PRO A 247 -15.71 -6.31 1.95
N LEU A 248 -15.71 -6.59 3.26
CA LEU A 248 -15.19 -5.68 4.29
C LEU A 248 -13.68 -5.93 4.45
N LEU A 249 -12.87 -4.87 4.38
CA LEU A 249 -11.41 -4.94 4.41
C LEU A 249 -10.81 -4.14 5.57
N ASP A 250 -9.80 -4.69 6.26
CA ASP A 250 -8.96 -3.99 7.22
C ASP A 250 -7.85 -3.21 6.50
N GLY A 251 -7.91 -1.87 6.60
CA GLY A 251 -6.97 -0.94 6.01
C GLY A 251 -5.66 -0.75 6.78
N SER A 252 -5.44 -1.45 7.90
CA SER A 252 -4.21 -1.34 8.70
C SER A 252 -2.97 -1.96 8.03
N ARG A 253 -3.15 -2.71 6.94
CA ARG A 253 -2.09 -3.37 6.16
C ARG A 253 -2.21 -3.01 4.68
N TRP A 254 -1.14 -3.31 3.92
CA TRP A 254 -1.14 -3.16 2.47
C TRP A 254 -0.75 -4.47 1.76
N PRO A 255 -1.57 -4.95 0.80
CA PRO A 255 -2.91 -4.46 0.49
C PRO A 255 -3.88 -4.65 1.68
N PRO A 256 -5.04 -3.98 1.71
CA PRO A 256 -6.04 -4.18 2.76
C PRO A 256 -6.44 -5.66 2.87
N ALA A 257 -6.53 -6.16 4.11
CA ALA A 257 -6.81 -7.57 4.39
C ALA A 257 -8.32 -7.83 4.52
N LEU A 258 -8.80 -9.03 4.22
CA LEU A 258 -10.21 -9.38 4.42
C LEU A 258 -10.56 -9.46 5.92
N VAL A 259 -11.67 -8.85 6.32
CA VAL A 259 -12.27 -9.03 7.64
C VAL A 259 -13.16 -10.28 7.62
N GLY A 260 -13.02 -11.17 8.60
CA GLY A 260 -13.89 -12.35 8.71
C GLY A 260 -13.41 -13.57 7.93
N GLN A 261 -12.12 -13.64 7.60
CA GLN A 261 -11.47 -14.87 7.16
C GLN A 261 -10.44 -15.30 8.20
N ASP A 262 -10.47 -16.58 8.57
CA ASP A 262 -9.39 -17.20 9.35
C ASP A 262 -8.10 -17.14 8.49
N GLU A 263 -7.08 -16.40 8.95
CA GLU A 263 -5.72 -16.42 8.35
C GLU A 263 -5.09 -17.83 8.41
#